data_AF-A0A200R5J7-F1
#
_entry.id   AF-A0A200R5J7-F1
#
_cell.length_a   1.000
_cell.length_b   1.000
_cell.length_c   1.000
_cell.angle_alpha   90.00
_cell.angle_beta   90.00
_cell.angle_gamma   90.00
#
_symmetry.space_group_name_H-M   'P 1'
#
loop_
_entity.id
_entity.type
_entity.pdbx_description
1 polymer ?
#
loop_
_entity_poly.entity_id
_entity_poly.type
_entity_poly.pdbx_seq_one_letter_code
_entity_poly.pdbx_strand_id
1 'polypeptide(L)'
;MASALLTVQSFSRGFSANRDIKFLGSPISSVFISPSARISQIPTFSLSRDTLKQLSRASPEGIPIELIEDSKFVPLNADDLRYGPPALLLLGFEMEETGKIQELLKEMDGEFMKIIHCTEDMISCSLWEAMNTQQLNLEEVKIAKSVPRICFLSGLTGEEMMMFIDAFEETGLEPVVFAALVPNSADKPLQELMEEIMGDHEMMTANQSDSR
;
A
#
# COMPACT_ATOMS: atom_id res chain seq x y z
N MET A 1 1.19 -11.58 -25.40
CA MET A 1 1.27 -12.67 -24.40
C MET A 1 0.70 -12.12 -23.11
N ALA A 2 -0.17 -12.89 -22.47
CA ALA A 2 -1.20 -12.41 -21.55
C ALA A 2 -0.66 -11.72 -20.29
N SER A 3 -1.21 -10.53 -20.00
CA SER A 3 -1.15 -9.86 -18.70
C SER A 3 -2.02 -10.60 -17.69
N ALA A 4 -1.47 -10.81 -16.50
CA ALA A 4 -2.23 -10.91 -15.28
C ALA A 4 -1.74 -9.76 -14.40
N LEU A 5 -2.64 -8.94 -13.84
CA LEU A 5 -2.54 -8.24 -12.55
C LEU A 5 -3.71 -7.24 -12.45
N LEU A 6 -4.49 -7.38 -11.37
CA LEU A 6 -5.89 -6.94 -11.21
C LEU A 6 -6.01 -5.79 -10.22
N THR A 7 -6.89 -4.83 -10.54
CA THR A 7 -7.77 -4.18 -9.55
C THR A 7 -8.83 -5.21 -9.15
N VAL A 8 -9.05 -5.40 -7.85
CA VAL A 8 -10.16 -6.23 -7.36
C VAL A 8 -11.45 -5.50 -7.71
N GLN A 9 -12.15 -6.01 -8.73
CA GLN A 9 -13.55 -5.69 -8.95
C GLN A 9 -14.39 -6.51 -7.97
N SER A 10 -15.24 -5.80 -7.24
CA SER A 10 -16.34 -6.31 -6.45
C SER A 10 -17.24 -7.26 -7.26
N PHE A 11 -17.12 -8.56 -6.99
CA PHE A 11 -18.14 -9.53 -7.37
C PHE A 11 -19.20 -9.52 -6.28
N SER A 12 -20.39 -9.03 -6.60
CA SER A 12 -21.60 -9.28 -5.81
C SER A 12 -21.97 -10.76 -5.93
N ARG A 13 -21.26 -11.63 -5.22
CA ARG A 13 -21.72 -12.97 -4.89
C ARG A 13 -22.35 -12.87 -3.51
N GLY A 14 -23.68 -12.77 -3.50
CA GLY A 14 -24.47 -12.85 -2.27
C GLY A 14 -24.07 -14.09 -1.48
N PHE A 15 -23.26 -13.89 -0.43
CA PHE A 15 -23.00 -14.90 0.58
C PHE A 15 -24.06 -14.74 1.65
N SER A 16 -25.04 -15.64 1.60
CA SER A 16 -26.03 -15.80 2.66
C SER A 16 -25.31 -16.14 3.97
N ALA A 17 -25.37 -15.20 4.91
CA ALA A 17 -24.77 -15.30 6.22
C ALA A 17 -25.35 -16.48 7.01
N ASN A 18 -24.46 -17.30 7.56
CA ASN A 18 -24.67 -17.99 8.82
C ASN A 18 -23.32 -18.44 9.34
N ARG A 19 -22.79 -17.75 10.36
CA ARG A 19 -21.78 -18.32 11.25
C ARG A 19 -21.77 -17.60 12.59
N ASP A 20 -22.42 -18.23 13.56
CA ASP A 20 -22.14 -18.10 14.99
C ASP A 20 -20.66 -18.36 15.25
N ILE A 21 -19.95 -17.38 15.82
CA ILE A 21 -18.59 -17.57 16.33
C ILE A 21 -18.64 -17.48 17.86
N LYS A 22 -18.49 -18.64 18.51
CA LYS A 22 -18.25 -18.77 19.95
C LYS A 22 -16.74 -18.69 20.18
N PHE A 23 -16.24 -17.57 20.69
CA PHE A 23 -14.86 -17.44 21.16
C PHE A 23 -14.71 -18.12 22.53
N LEU A 24 -13.92 -19.20 22.59
CA LEU A 24 -13.41 -19.77 23.83
C LEU A 24 -12.03 -19.17 24.10
N GLY A 25 -11.89 -18.44 25.20
CA GLY A 25 -10.62 -17.89 25.66
C GLY A 25 -9.71 -18.93 26.31
N SER A 26 -8.41 -18.64 26.34
CA SER A 26 -7.45 -18.98 27.41
C SER A 26 -6.06 -18.33 27.17
N PRO A 27 -5.23 -18.16 28.22
CA PRO A 27 -4.30 -17.03 28.33
C PRO A 27 -2.78 -17.38 28.32
N ILE A 28 -1.98 -16.33 28.07
CA ILE A 28 -0.63 -15.94 28.54
C ILE A 28 0.31 -17.04 29.11
N SER A 29 1.52 -17.16 28.56
CA SER A 29 2.75 -17.37 29.36
C SER A 29 4.04 -16.98 28.62
N SER A 30 4.89 -16.22 29.31
CA SER A 30 6.28 -15.87 28.99
C SER A 30 7.28 -16.94 29.45
N VAL A 31 8.51 -16.98 28.87
CA VAL A 31 9.84 -16.94 29.56
C VAL A 31 11.00 -17.49 28.66
N PHE A 32 11.99 -16.61 28.44
CA PHE A 32 13.47 -16.70 28.31
C PHE A 32 14.28 -17.95 27.85
N ILE A 33 15.42 -17.64 27.19
CA ILE A 33 16.85 -18.02 27.47
C ILE A 33 17.65 -18.41 26.18
N SER A 34 18.79 -17.73 25.96
CA SER A 34 19.94 -18.07 25.06
C SER A 34 21.12 -18.59 25.93
N PRO A 35 22.32 -19.12 25.51
CA PRO A 35 22.99 -19.13 24.18
C PRO A 35 23.88 -20.37 23.81
N SER A 36 24.52 -20.30 22.61
CA SER A 36 25.94 -20.66 22.28
C SER A 36 26.38 -21.97 21.54
N ALA A 37 26.92 -21.75 20.32
CA ALA A 37 28.20 -22.19 19.69
C ALA A 37 28.53 -23.64 19.17
N ARG A 38 28.95 -23.70 17.87
CA ARG A 38 30.23 -24.20 17.25
C ARG A 38 29.99 -24.86 15.85
N ILE A 39 30.39 -24.23 14.73
CA ILE A 39 31.64 -24.32 13.91
C ILE A 39 31.86 -25.61 13.10
N SER A 40 32.02 -25.43 11.75
CA SER A 40 32.85 -26.17 10.75
C SER A 40 32.02 -26.34 9.44
N GLN A 41 32.45 -26.08 8.19
CA GLN A 41 33.75 -25.94 7.52
C GLN A 41 33.54 -25.27 6.14
N ILE A 42 34.58 -24.58 5.63
CA ILE A 42 34.70 -23.97 4.29
C ILE A 42 35.44 -24.97 3.37
N PRO A 43 35.36 -24.87 2.02
CA PRO A 43 36.57 -24.43 1.32
C PRO A 43 36.35 -23.40 0.20
N THR A 44 37.38 -22.59 0.04
CA THR A 44 37.66 -21.51 -0.92
C THR A 44 38.09 -22.04 -2.29
N PHE A 45 37.70 -21.36 -3.38
CA PHE A 45 38.41 -21.40 -4.66
C PHE A 45 38.63 -19.98 -5.19
N SER A 46 39.88 -19.54 -5.17
CA SER A 46 40.50 -18.53 -6.06
C SER A 46 41.36 -19.31 -7.08
N LEU A 47 41.72 -18.91 -8.28
CA LEU A 47 41.98 -17.62 -8.94
C LEU A 47 42.22 -18.00 -10.43
N SER A 48 41.92 -17.13 -11.40
CA SER A 48 42.79 -16.92 -12.58
C SER A 48 42.33 -15.70 -13.38
N ARG A 49 43.26 -14.76 -13.53
CA ARG A 49 43.20 -13.54 -14.34
C ARG A 49 44.09 -13.82 -15.54
N ASP A 50 43.55 -13.69 -16.75
CA ASP A 50 44.37 -13.48 -17.95
C ASP A 50 43.76 -12.41 -18.85
N THR A 51 44.62 -11.48 -19.25
CA THR A 51 44.37 -10.33 -20.11
C THR A 51 44.89 -10.60 -21.52
N LEU A 52 44.11 -10.33 -22.58
CA LEU A 52 44.65 -9.78 -23.83
C LEU A 52 43.57 -9.13 -24.73
N LYS A 53 43.75 -7.82 -24.90
CA LYS A 53 43.53 -6.89 -26.04
C LYS A 53 43.20 -7.57 -27.41
N GLN A 54 42.49 -7.01 -28.40
CA GLN A 54 42.36 -5.62 -28.86
C GLN A 54 41.46 -5.54 -30.14
N LEU A 55 40.65 -4.47 -30.26
CA LEU A 55 40.15 -3.75 -31.46
C LEU A 55 39.26 -4.42 -32.53
N SER A 56 38.09 -3.83 -32.79
CA SER A 56 37.78 -3.12 -34.06
C SER A 56 36.51 -2.25 -33.94
N ARG A 57 36.41 -1.24 -34.81
CA ARG A 57 35.67 0.04 -34.71
C ARG A 57 34.55 0.11 -35.76
N ALA A 58 33.45 0.82 -35.44
CA ALA A 58 32.36 1.42 -36.26
C ALA A 58 30.98 1.04 -35.67
N SER A 59 29.90 1.81 -35.56
CA SER A 59 29.39 3.10 -36.08
C SER A 59 28.22 3.52 -35.13
N PRO A 60 27.80 4.80 -35.03
CA PRO A 60 26.75 5.21 -34.10
C PRO A 60 25.38 5.21 -34.78
N GLU A 61 24.41 4.42 -34.30
CA GLU A 61 22.97 4.65 -34.51
C GLU A 61 22.17 3.52 -33.85
N GLY A 62 21.18 3.92 -33.03
CA GLY A 62 20.00 3.10 -32.78
C GLY A 62 20.09 2.10 -31.62
N ILE A 63 19.89 2.59 -30.40
CA ILE A 63 19.03 1.88 -29.46
C ILE A 63 18.13 2.97 -28.86
N PRO A 64 16.81 2.98 -29.11
CA PRO A 64 15.91 3.79 -28.32
C PRO A 64 16.19 3.41 -26.87
N ILE A 65 16.36 4.41 -26.00
CA ILE A 65 16.24 4.20 -24.57
C ILE A 65 14.89 3.51 -24.42
N GLU A 66 14.89 2.19 -24.25
CA GLU A 66 13.72 1.46 -23.81
C GLU A 66 13.32 2.22 -22.56
N LEU A 67 12.17 2.88 -22.66
CA LEU A 67 11.34 3.16 -21.51
C LEU A 67 11.12 1.78 -20.89
N ILE A 68 12.07 1.35 -20.05
CA ILE A 68 11.78 0.42 -18.98
C ILE A 68 10.92 1.28 -18.08
N GLU A 69 9.67 1.38 -18.50
CA GLU A 69 8.55 1.77 -17.67
C GLU A 69 8.53 0.67 -16.63
N ASP A 70 9.34 0.86 -15.57
CA ASP A 70 9.24 0.10 -14.34
C ASP A 70 7.77 0.25 -13.96
N SER A 71 6.95 -0.77 -14.26
CA SER A 71 5.53 -0.76 -14.00
C SER A 71 5.38 -0.47 -12.51
N LYS A 72 5.13 0.81 -12.21
CA LYS A 72 5.32 1.44 -10.89
C LYS A 72 4.25 0.97 -9.92
N PHE A 73 3.18 0.41 -10.48
CA PHE A 73 2.02 -0.11 -9.82
C PHE A 73 2.04 -1.63 -9.78
N VAL A 74 2.07 -2.12 -8.56
CA VAL A 74 1.96 -3.53 -8.20
C VAL A 74 0.62 -3.67 -7.48
N PRO A 75 -0.30 -4.53 -7.95
CA PRO A 75 -1.53 -4.80 -7.21
C PRO A 75 -1.23 -5.23 -5.79
N LEU A 76 -2.14 -4.86 -4.88
CA LEU A 76 -2.11 -5.37 -3.52
C LEU A 76 -2.25 -6.89 -3.56
N ASN A 77 -1.32 -7.60 -2.92
CA ASN A 77 -1.37 -9.05 -2.79
C ASN A 77 -1.64 -9.40 -1.34
N ALA A 78 -2.50 -10.40 -1.09
CA ALA A 78 -2.82 -10.83 0.28
C ALA A 78 -1.59 -11.24 1.10
N ASP A 79 -0.53 -11.69 0.43
CA ASP A 79 0.73 -12.13 1.02
C ASP A 79 1.71 -10.99 1.37
N ASP A 80 1.33 -9.73 1.10
CA ASP A 80 2.18 -8.57 1.39
C ASP A 80 2.40 -8.41 2.91
N LEU A 81 3.67 -8.26 3.29
CA LEU A 81 4.08 -8.07 4.68
C LEU A 81 3.75 -6.64 5.16
N ARG A 82 3.58 -6.48 6.47
CA ARG A 82 3.33 -5.17 7.09
C ARG A 82 4.52 -4.22 6.89
N TYR A 83 4.23 -3.03 6.39
CA TYR A 83 5.19 -1.92 6.28
C TYR A 83 4.56 -0.59 6.73
N GLY A 84 5.35 0.21 7.43
CA GLY A 84 4.95 1.51 7.98
C GLY A 84 4.13 1.43 9.28
N PRO A 85 3.75 2.60 9.84
CA PRO A 85 2.93 2.67 11.05
C PRO A 85 1.48 2.24 10.78
N PRO A 86 0.76 1.64 11.76
CA PRO A 86 -0.66 1.33 11.60
C PRO A 86 -1.49 2.61 11.50
N ALA A 87 -1.83 3.02 10.28
CA ALA A 87 -2.50 4.29 10.01
C ALA A 87 -3.30 4.27 8.71
N LEU A 88 -4.34 5.12 8.68
CA LEU A 88 -5.11 5.52 7.51
C LEU A 88 -4.83 6.99 7.24
N LEU A 89 -4.33 7.32 6.06
CA LEU A 89 -4.21 8.71 5.60
C LEU A 89 -5.32 9.00 4.58
N LEU A 90 -6.22 9.90 4.96
CA LEU A 90 -7.44 10.24 4.24
C LEU A 90 -7.24 11.53 3.44
N LEU A 91 -7.31 11.44 2.10
CA LEU A 91 -7.29 12.58 1.18
C LEU A 91 -8.69 12.76 0.61
N GLY A 92 -9.19 14.00 0.59
CA GLY A 92 -10.49 14.31 -0.01
C GLY A 92 -11.70 13.79 0.79
N PHE A 93 -11.48 13.48 2.08
CA PHE A 93 -12.54 13.11 3.02
C PHE A 93 -13.00 14.33 3.80
N GLU A 94 -14.30 14.37 4.11
CA GLU A 94 -14.86 15.36 5.01
C GLU A 94 -14.73 14.91 6.47
N MET A 95 -14.77 15.87 7.40
CA MET A 95 -14.61 15.57 8.83
C MET A 95 -15.76 14.68 9.34
N GLU A 96 -16.96 14.90 8.81
CA GLU A 96 -18.20 14.20 9.11
C GLU A 96 -18.13 12.70 8.76
N GLU A 97 -17.31 12.33 7.78
CA GLU A 97 -17.12 10.93 7.35
C GLU A 97 -16.25 10.12 8.32
N THR A 98 -15.41 10.82 9.11
CA THR A 98 -14.50 10.21 10.08
C THR A 98 -15.22 9.28 11.05
N GLY A 99 -16.44 9.64 11.48
CA GLY A 99 -17.21 8.82 12.42
C GLY A 99 -17.56 7.44 11.86
N LYS A 100 -17.89 7.36 10.56
CA LYS A 100 -18.18 6.08 9.89
C LYS A 100 -16.91 5.24 9.73
N ILE A 101 -15.78 5.87 9.43
CA ILE A 101 -14.49 5.18 9.33
C ILE A 101 -14.06 4.63 10.70
N GLN A 102 -14.30 5.38 11.78
CA GLN A 102 -14.06 4.91 13.15
C GLN A 102 -14.97 3.73 13.52
N GLU A 103 -16.24 3.77 13.13
CA GLU A 103 -17.17 2.66 13.35
C GLU A 103 -16.74 1.40 12.58
N LEU A 104 -16.35 1.55 11.31
CA LEU A 104 -15.79 0.47 10.50
C LEU A 104 -14.54 -0.13 11.16
N LEU A 105 -13.58 0.70 11.58
CA LEU A 105 -12.38 0.23 12.28
C LEU A 105 -12.76 -0.53 13.56
N LYS A 106 -13.76 -0.07 14.30
CA LYS A 106 -14.21 -0.75 15.52
C LYS A 106 -14.84 -2.11 15.23
N GLU A 107 -15.65 -2.23 14.19
CA GLU A 107 -16.27 -3.50 13.79
C GLU A 107 -15.23 -4.55 13.37
N MET A 108 -14.11 -4.10 12.82
CA MET A 108 -13.00 -4.94 12.36
C MET A 108 -11.90 -5.17 13.41
N ASP A 109 -12.12 -4.77 14.68
CA ASP A 109 -11.09 -4.76 15.74
C ASP A 109 -9.80 -3.98 15.35
N GLY A 110 -9.95 -2.99 14.48
CA GLY A 110 -8.92 -2.12 13.89
C GLY A 110 -8.68 -0.80 14.62
N GLU A 111 -9.19 -0.62 15.84
CA GLU A 111 -9.07 0.63 16.64
C GLU A 111 -7.61 1.06 16.92
N PHE A 112 -6.66 0.15 16.73
CA PHE A 112 -5.23 0.44 16.82
C PHE A 112 -4.70 1.30 15.65
N MET A 113 -5.47 1.41 14.57
CA MET A 113 -5.13 2.24 13.42
C MET A 113 -5.41 3.70 13.71
N LYS A 114 -4.42 4.53 13.41
CA LYS A 114 -4.57 5.98 13.52
C LYS A 114 -5.22 6.55 12.27
N ILE A 115 -6.22 7.40 12.43
CA ILE A 115 -6.79 8.18 11.32
C ILE A 115 -6.05 9.52 11.21
N ILE A 116 -5.62 9.85 10.01
CA ILE A 116 -4.91 11.10 9.68
C ILE A 116 -5.63 11.74 8.50
N HIS A 117 -6.07 12.99 8.65
CA HIS A 117 -6.58 13.78 7.53
C HIS A 117 -5.45 14.49 6.82
N CYS A 118 -5.42 14.44 5.49
CA CYS A 118 -4.43 15.18 4.71
C CYS A 118 -4.63 16.69 4.86
N THR A 119 -3.57 17.41 5.19
CA THR A 119 -3.53 18.87 5.27
C THR A 119 -2.71 19.45 4.12
N GLU A 120 -2.87 20.75 3.85
CA GLU A 120 -2.19 21.41 2.71
C GLU A 120 -0.67 21.32 2.79
N ASP A 121 -0.09 21.38 3.99
CA ASP A 121 1.35 21.24 4.22
C ASP A 121 1.87 19.83 3.92
N MET A 122 1.04 18.80 4.15
CA MET A 122 1.42 17.40 3.91
C MET A 122 1.57 17.08 2.42
N ILE A 123 0.89 17.81 1.52
CA ILE A 123 0.91 17.54 0.06
C ILE A 123 2.34 17.57 -0.51
N SER A 124 3.18 18.44 0.03
CA SER A 124 4.58 18.59 -0.38
C SER A 124 5.54 17.64 0.35
N CYS A 125 5.09 16.98 1.41
CA CYS A 125 5.88 16.03 2.19
C CYS A 125 5.86 14.64 1.55
N SER A 126 6.80 13.80 1.97
CA SER A 126 6.81 12.38 1.61
C SER A 126 5.60 11.65 2.21
N LEU A 127 5.15 10.57 1.56
CA LEU A 127 4.09 9.70 2.11
C LEU A 127 4.47 9.16 3.50
N TRP A 128 5.74 8.82 3.70
CA TRP A 128 6.23 8.36 5.00
C TRP A 128 6.06 9.40 6.09
N GLU A 129 6.46 10.65 5.85
CA GLU A 129 6.30 11.75 6.82
C GLU A 129 4.82 11.96 7.13
N ALA A 130 3.98 12.01 6.09
CA ALA A 130 2.53 12.19 6.24
C ALA A 130 1.89 11.12 7.13
N MET A 131 2.27 9.85 6.96
CA MET A 131 1.78 8.73 7.77
C MET A 131 2.22 8.78 9.24
N ASN A 132 3.32 9.46 9.53
CA ASN A 132 3.84 9.59 10.89
C ASN A 132 3.31 10.84 11.62
N THR A 133 2.62 11.75 10.92
CA THR A 133 2.07 13.01 11.48
C THR A 133 1.07 12.77 12.58
N GLN A 134 1.26 13.35 13.77
CA GLN A 134 0.30 13.29 14.87
C GLN A 134 -0.68 14.47 14.82
N GLN A 135 -1.98 14.15 14.80
CA GLN A 135 -3.07 15.12 14.89
C GLN A 135 -3.75 14.95 16.25
N LEU A 136 -3.58 15.94 17.14
CA LEU A 136 -4.08 15.86 18.52
C LEU A 136 -5.60 16.04 18.61
N ASN A 137 -6.17 16.86 17.73
CA ASN A 137 -7.60 17.08 17.62
C ASN A 137 -7.98 17.11 16.14
N LEU A 138 -8.72 16.10 15.66
CA LEU A 138 -9.12 15.98 14.26
C LEU A 138 -10.05 17.12 13.82
N GLU A 139 -10.84 17.70 14.73
CA GLU A 139 -11.78 18.78 14.44
C GLU A 139 -11.09 20.12 14.13
N GLU A 140 -9.84 20.30 14.60
CA GLU A 140 -9.07 21.54 14.41
C GLU A 140 -8.14 21.47 13.19
N VAL A 141 -8.06 20.30 12.55
CA VAL A 141 -7.19 20.07 11.40
C VAL A 141 -7.70 20.84 10.19
N LYS A 142 -6.79 21.58 9.53
CA LYS A 142 -7.08 22.24 8.26
C LYS A 142 -6.97 21.23 7.12
N ILE A 143 -8.04 20.46 6.92
CA ILE A 143 -8.13 19.46 5.87
C ILE A 143 -7.92 20.12 4.50
N ALA A 144 -7.03 19.54 3.71
CA ALA A 144 -6.74 19.99 2.35
C ALA A 144 -8.00 19.91 1.49
N LYS A 145 -8.23 20.95 0.69
CA LYS A 145 -9.35 21.01 -0.26
C LYS A 145 -8.85 20.75 -1.68
N SER A 146 -9.77 20.31 -2.54
CA SER A 146 -9.51 20.09 -3.96
C SER A 146 -8.40 19.06 -4.25
N VAL A 147 -8.28 18.06 -3.37
CA VAL A 147 -7.43 16.89 -3.56
C VAL A 147 -8.30 15.69 -3.97
N PRO A 148 -7.78 14.73 -4.77
CA PRO A 148 -8.47 13.49 -5.09
C PRO A 148 -8.82 12.69 -3.83
N ARG A 149 -9.87 11.87 -3.95
CA ARG A 149 -10.35 11.00 -2.89
C ARG A 149 -9.56 9.70 -2.84
N ILE A 150 -8.53 9.68 -2.01
CA ILE A 150 -7.58 8.56 -1.86
C ILE A 150 -7.48 8.19 -0.38
N CYS A 151 -7.51 6.91 -0.07
CA CYS A 151 -7.18 6.39 1.25
C CYS A 151 -5.90 5.57 1.17
N PHE A 152 -4.84 6.05 1.82
CA PHE A 152 -3.62 5.28 1.96
C PHE A 152 -3.69 4.39 3.21
N LEU A 153 -3.37 3.11 3.04
CA LEU A 153 -3.33 2.09 4.09
C LEU A 153 -1.88 1.81 4.50
N SER A 154 -1.60 1.77 5.80
CA SER A 154 -0.27 1.43 6.32
C SER A 154 -0.34 0.53 7.56
N GLY A 155 0.68 -0.30 7.74
CA GLY A 155 0.83 -1.19 8.89
C GLY A 155 -0.09 -2.41 8.89
N LEU A 156 -0.76 -2.69 7.77
CA LEU A 156 -1.62 -3.86 7.55
C LEU A 156 -0.94 -4.89 6.64
N THR A 157 -1.30 -6.16 6.78
CA THR A 157 -0.99 -7.18 5.76
C THR A 157 -1.88 -6.98 4.54
N GLY A 158 -1.52 -7.59 3.42
CA GLY A 158 -2.39 -7.58 2.24
C GLY A 158 -3.78 -8.15 2.50
N GLU A 159 -3.89 -9.23 3.26
CA GLU A 159 -5.18 -9.80 3.68
C GLU A 159 -6.01 -8.79 4.50
N GLU A 160 -5.39 -8.12 5.48
CA GLU A 160 -6.04 -7.09 6.29
C GLU A 160 -6.50 -5.89 5.43
N MET A 161 -5.69 -5.47 4.45
CA MET A 161 -6.06 -4.41 3.50
C MET A 161 -7.25 -4.80 2.63
N MET A 162 -7.26 -6.01 2.07
CA MET A 162 -8.38 -6.50 1.25
C MET A 162 -9.68 -6.57 2.06
N MET A 163 -9.60 -7.10 3.30
CA MET A 163 -10.76 -7.12 4.19
C MET A 163 -11.28 -5.71 4.48
N PHE A 164 -10.39 -4.74 4.70
CA PHE A 164 -10.79 -3.35 4.96
C PHE A 164 -11.47 -2.74 3.73
N ILE A 165 -10.94 -2.98 2.54
CA ILE A 165 -11.51 -2.47 1.28
C ILE A 165 -12.91 -3.04 1.07
N ASP A 166 -13.10 -4.35 1.23
CA ASP A 166 -14.40 -5.01 1.07
C ASP A 166 -15.43 -4.44 2.07
N ALA A 167 -15.05 -4.29 3.34
CA ALA A 167 -15.93 -3.76 4.37
C ALA A 167 -16.21 -2.25 4.19
N PHE A 168 -15.26 -1.49 3.63
CA PHE A 168 -15.46 -0.08 3.32
C PHE A 168 -16.60 0.13 2.30
N GLU A 169 -16.73 -0.75 1.30
CA GLU A 169 -17.82 -0.67 0.32
C GLU A 169 -19.21 -0.74 0.97
N GLU A 170 -19.33 -1.42 2.13
CA GLU A 170 -20.60 -1.57 2.85
C GLU A 170 -21.00 -0.31 3.65
N THR A 171 -20.07 0.62 3.88
CA THR A 171 -20.31 1.85 4.67
C THR A 171 -21.23 2.87 3.97
N GLY A 172 -21.40 2.74 2.64
CA GLY A 172 -22.11 3.71 1.81
C GLY A 172 -21.44 5.09 1.74
N LEU A 173 -20.15 5.18 2.07
CA LEU A 173 -19.32 6.37 1.83
C LEU A 173 -19.09 6.56 0.32
N GLU A 174 -18.69 7.77 -0.07
CA GLU A 174 -18.34 8.03 -1.47
C GLU A 174 -17.15 7.15 -1.92
N PRO A 175 -17.13 6.70 -3.20
CA PRO A 175 -16.06 5.86 -3.74
C PRO A 175 -14.68 6.47 -3.50
N VAL A 176 -13.70 5.61 -3.20
CA VAL A 176 -12.33 6.02 -2.88
C VAL A 176 -11.33 5.14 -3.62
N VAL A 177 -10.20 5.72 -4.02
CA VAL A 177 -9.07 4.94 -4.51
C VAL A 177 -8.18 4.53 -3.34
N PHE A 178 -7.92 3.24 -3.20
CA PHE A 178 -7.04 2.72 -2.16
C PHE A 178 -5.62 2.55 -2.66
N ALA A 179 -4.65 2.88 -1.81
CA ALA A 179 -3.23 2.65 -2.07
C ALA A 179 -2.52 2.24 -0.78
N ALA A 180 -1.43 1.46 -0.88
CA ALA A 180 -0.64 1.08 0.29
C ALA A 180 0.62 1.94 0.42
N LEU A 181 1.00 2.24 1.66
CA LEU A 181 2.38 2.66 1.94
C LEU A 181 3.30 1.44 1.77
N VAL A 182 4.21 1.52 0.80
CA VAL A 182 5.23 0.50 0.51
C VAL A 182 6.61 1.16 0.43
N PRO A 183 7.72 0.42 0.58
CA PRO A 183 9.07 1.00 0.53
C PRO A 183 9.34 1.84 -0.72
N ASN A 184 8.79 1.45 -1.87
CA ASN A 184 8.98 2.16 -3.14
C ASN A 184 8.25 3.53 -3.20
N SER A 185 7.17 3.70 -2.44
CA SER A 185 6.39 4.95 -2.43
C SER A 185 6.68 5.82 -1.19
N ALA A 186 7.34 5.28 -0.18
CA ALA A 186 7.56 5.93 1.11
C ALA A 186 8.17 7.33 1.01
N ASP A 187 9.23 7.49 0.23
CA ASP A 187 9.98 8.75 0.11
C ASP A 187 9.43 9.69 -0.98
N LYS A 188 8.39 9.27 -1.71
CA LYS A 188 7.80 10.10 -2.77
C LYS A 188 6.86 11.15 -2.18
N PRO A 189 6.85 12.39 -2.73
CA PRO A 189 5.89 13.41 -2.32
C PRO A 189 4.44 12.95 -2.53
N LEU A 190 3.53 13.32 -1.62
CA LEU A 190 2.11 13.00 -1.77
C LEU A 190 1.56 13.51 -3.10
N GLN A 191 1.94 14.71 -3.52
CA GLN A 191 1.50 15.28 -4.80
C GLN A 191 1.81 14.37 -6.00
N GLU A 192 3.02 13.81 -6.07
CA GLU A 192 3.40 12.89 -7.16
C GLU A 192 2.54 11.63 -7.12
N LEU A 193 2.37 11.04 -5.93
CA LEU A 193 1.57 9.83 -5.77
C LEU A 193 0.09 10.05 -6.10
N MET A 194 -0.47 11.22 -5.78
CA MET A 194 -1.84 11.59 -6.13
C MET A 194 -2.04 11.60 -7.64
N GLU A 195 -1.13 12.24 -8.37
CA GLU A 195 -1.20 12.31 -9.84
C GLU A 195 -1.07 10.92 -10.47
N GLU A 196 -0.15 10.11 -9.98
CA GLU A 196 0.10 8.76 -10.51
C GLU A 196 -1.04 7.79 -10.22
N ILE A 197 -1.50 7.72 -8.96
CA ILE A 197 -2.57 6.81 -8.56
C ILE A 197 -3.87 7.14 -9.32
N MET A 198 -4.18 8.43 -9.46
CA MET A 198 -5.39 8.84 -10.18
C MET A 198 -5.26 8.63 -11.69
N GLY A 199 -4.09 8.91 -12.27
CA GLY A 199 -3.83 8.62 -13.69
C GLY A 199 -4.02 7.15 -14.02
N ASP A 200 -3.49 6.27 -13.17
CA ASP A 200 -3.68 4.82 -13.28
C ASP A 200 -5.16 4.43 -13.12
N HIS A 201 -5.84 4.96 -12.11
CA HIS A 201 -7.26 4.68 -11.86
C HIS A 201 -8.15 5.07 -13.03
N GLU A 202 -7.92 6.24 -13.64
CA GLU A 202 -8.66 6.72 -14.81
C GLU A 202 -8.47 5.81 -16.02
N MET A 203 -7.21 5.42 -16.30
CA MET A 203 -6.89 4.48 -17.39
C MET A 203 -7.57 3.12 -17.20
N MET A 204 -7.56 2.60 -15.97
CA MET A 204 -8.20 1.32 -15.65
C MET A 204 -9.73 1.39 -15.78
N THR A 205 -10.34 2.53 -15.45
CA THR A 205 -11.78 2.73 -15.52
C THR A 205 -12.25 2.93 -16.97
N ALA A 206 -11.48 3.65 -17.80
CA ALA A 206 -11.81 3.88 -19.22
C ALA A 206 -11.81 2.59 -20.06
N ASN A 207 -10.85 1.68 -19.82
CA ASN A 207 -10.77 0.41 -20.54
C ASN A 207 -11.91 -0.57 -20.18
N GLN A 208 -12.53 -0.39 -19.02
CA GLN A 208 -13.68 -1.21 -18.60
C GLN A 208 -14.99 -0.78 -19.28
N SER A 209 -15.13 0.50 -19.67
CA SER A 209 -16.30 0.96 -20.43
C SER A 209 -16.32 0.49 -21.88
N ASP A 210 -15.16 0.28 -22.50
CA ASP A 210 -15.06 -0.19 -23.90
C ASP A 210 -15.29 -1.71 -24.04
N SER A 211 -15.40 -2.42 -22.91
CA SER A 211 -15.58 -3.87 -22.85
C SER A 211 -17.04 -4.29 -22.56
N ARG A 212 -17.99 -3.35 -22.53
CA ARG A 212 -19.42 -3.59 -22.27
C ARG A 212 -20.29 -3.41 -23.52
#